data_AF-A0A818BAY6-F1
#
_entry.id   AF-A0A818BAY6-F1
#
_cell.length_a   1.000
_cell.length_b   1.000
_cell.length_c   1.000
_cell.angle_alpha   90.00
_cell.angle_beta   90.00
_cell.angle_gamma   90.00
#
_symmetry.space_group_name_H-M   'P 1'
#
loop_
_entity.id
_entity.type
_entity.pdbx_description
1 polymer ?
#
loop_
_entity_poly.entity_id
_entity_poly.type
_entity_poly.pdbx_seq_one_letter_code
_entity_poly.pdbx_strand_id
1 'polypeptide(L)'
;MMLQHNQIVFLILSLLGHSIMTIWACSVLKLTTPEELISKAHAIVRAKAISYEKPPAEQGSWYNGTPDSVITFELEEQIKGNQRIPNPLWINGYLSEHDDFNDRPSPYDFVRPNGRSGSCIANTYKQNAEFLLFLDDKFTPYWDALTPVNEQLHSPSSDDQWLQWVKAQVASSASSRLRPFFY
;
A
#
# COMPACT_ATOMS: atom_id res chain seq x y z
N MET A 1 43.25 62.86 -27.49
CA MET A 1 42.42 64.06 -27.78
C MET A 1 41.37 63.58 -28.78
N MET A 2 40.08 63.35 -28.51
CA MET A 2 39.04 63.80 -27.54
C MET A 2 38.29 62.54 -27.00
N LEU A 3 37.89 62.38 -25.71
CA LEU A 3 36.65 62.84 -25.01
C LEU A 3 35.35 62.52 -25.82
N GLN A 4 34.23 61.91 -25.36
CA GLN A 4 33.60 61.70 -24.04
C GLN A 4 32.37 60.73 -24.14
N HIS A 5 32.08 60.02 -23.04
CA HIS A 5 30.76 59.83 -22.36
C HIS A 5 29.74 58.69 -22.68
N ASN A 6 29.48 57.92 -21.60
CA ASN A 6 28.21 57.46 -21.00
C ASN A 6 27.11 56.78 -21.84
N GLN A 7 26.82 55.51 -21.49
CA GLN A 7 25.48 55.08 -21.05
C GLN A 7 25.60 53.99 -19.96
N ILE A 8 24.91 54.23 -18.85
CA ILE A 8 24.64 53.30 -17.73
C ILE A 8 23.30 52.59 -18.06
N VAL A 9 22.93 51.58 -17.26
CA VAL A 9 21.60 50.93 -17.10
C VAL A 9 21.28 49.86 -18.17
N PHE A 10 20.91 48.60 -17.89
CA PHE A 10 20.07 48.01 -16.83
C PHE A 10 20.45 46.55 -16.52
N LEU A 11 20.42 46.21 -15.22
CA LEU A 11 20.20 44.86 -14.71
C LEU A 11 18.91 44.26 -15.29
N ILE A 12 18.96 43.02 -15.79
CA ILE A 12 17.79 42.12 -15.74
C ILE A 12 18.25 40.80 -15.13
N LEU A 13 17.99 40.69 -13.83
CA LEU A 13 18.01 39.47 -13.03
C LEU A 13 17.05 38.46 -13.68
N SER A 14 17.56 37.43 -14.34
CA SER A 14 16.76 36.28 -14.78
C SER A 14 16.46 35.39 -13.57
N LEU A 15 15.58 35.87 -12.67
CA LEU A 15 14.89 35.03 -11.70
C LEU A 15 13.92 34.13 -12.50
N LEU A 16 14.44 33.00 -12.99
CA LEU A 16 13.60 31.88 -13.39
C LEU A 16 12.88 31.39 -12.13
N GLY A 17 11.68 31.93 -11.93
CA GLY A 17 10.69 31.41 -10.99
C GLY A 17 10.36 29.98 -11.40
N HIS A 18 11.15 29.04 -10.91
CA HIS A 18 10.81 27.64 -10.93
C HIS A 18 9.58 27.52 -10.04
N SER A 19 8.42 27.29 -10.64
CA SER A 19 7.25 26.82 -9.94
C SER A 19 7.68 25.56 -9.20
N ILE A 20 7.91 25.69 -7.89
CA ILE A 20 8.13 24.56 -7.00
C ILE A 20 6.81 23.81 -7.01
N MET A 21 6.67 22.81 -7.89
CA MET A 21 5.56 21.89 -7.80
C MET A 21 5.71 21.20 -6.44
N THR A 22 4.81 21.53 -5.53
CA THR A 22 4.76 20.85 -4.24
C THR A 22 4.41 19.41 -4.53
N ILE A 23 5.42 18.53 -4.48
CA ILE A 23 5.22 17.09 -4.49
C ILE A 23 4.42 16.82 -3.22
N TRP A 24 3.17 16.40 -3.37
CA TRP A 24 2.33 15.96 -2.26
C TRP A 24 2.86 14.61 -1.81
N ALA A 25 3.94 14.63 -1.02
CA ALA A 25 4.36 13.45 -0.27
C ALA A 25 3.25 13.11 0.73
N CYS A 26 3.06 11.83 1.02
CA CYS A 26 2.13 11.46 2.08
C CYS A 26 2.61 11.98 3.42
N SER A 27 1.85 12.94 3.94
CA SER A 27 2.01 13.44 5.30
C SER A 27 1.06 12.68 6.19
N VAL A 28 1.62 11.78 6.99
CA VAL A 28 0.91 11.08 8.08
C VAL A 28 1.49 11.56 9.40
N LEU A 29 0.62 11.95 10.33
CA LEU A 29 1.05 12.45 11.64
C LEU A 29 1.73 11.36 12.48
N LYS A 30 1.20 10.14 12.39
CA LYS A 30 1.70 8.94 13.08
C LYS A 30 1.35 7.73 12.20
N LEU A 31 2.31 6.83 12.01
CA LEU A 31 2.06 5.54 11.38
C LEU A 31 1.36 4.61 12.37
N THR A 32 0.34 3.90 11.89
CA THR A 32 -0.31 2.81 12.64
C THR A 32 0.71 1.71 12.90
N THR A 33 0.79 1.23 14.16
CA THR A 33 1.68 0.10 14.48
C THR A 33 1.13 -1.22 13.91
N PRO A 34 1.95 -2.27 13.74
CA PRO A 34 1.48 -3.57 13.25
C PRO A 34 0.30 -4.14 14.07
N GLU A 35 0.33 -3.99 15.39
CA GLU A 35 -0.75 -4.42 16.29
C GLU A 35 -2.01 -3.56 16.13
N GLU A 36 -1.85 -2.24 16.01
CA GLU A 36 -2.96 -1.33 15.73
C GLU A 36 -3.60 -1.64 14.36
N LEU A 37 -2.79 -1.98 13.34
CA LEU A 37 -3.24 -2.35 11.99
C LEU A 37 -4.10 -3.61 12.05
N ILE A 38 -3.59 -4.66 12.72
CA ILE A 38 -4.36 -5.90 12.95
C ILE A 38 -5.66 -5.59 13.68
N SER A 39 -5.64 -4.74 14.71
CA SER A 39 -6.83 -4.42 15.48
C SER A 39 -7.88 -3.68 14.64
N LYS A 40 -7.47 -2.69 13.85
CA LYS A 40 -8.34 -1.82 13.04
C LYS A 40 -8.91 -2.50 11.80
N ALA A 41 -8.18 -3.44 11.18
CA ALA A 41 -8.65 -4.12 9.97
C ALA A 41 -10.00 -4.81 10.21
N HIS A 42 -10.98 -4.58 9.34
CA HIS A 42 -12.29 -5.23 9.44
C HIS A 42 -12.17 -6.74 9.17
N ALA A 43 -11.39 -7.09 8.16
CA ALA A 43 -11.02 -8.46 7.85
C ALA A 43 -9.53 -8.56 7.49
N ILE A 44 -8.95 -9.74 7.66
CA ILE A 44 -7.60 -10.05 7.20
C ILE A 44 -7.68 -11.35 6.42
N VAL A 45 -7.16 -11.35 5.20
CA VAL A 45 -7.26 -12.50 4.29
C VAL A 45 -5.92 -12.78 3.61
N ARG A 46 -5.67 -14.05 3.31
CA ARG A 46 -4.68 -14.48 2.32
C ARG A 46 -5.42 -14.70 1.00
N ALA A 47 -4.93 -14.09 -0.06
CA ALA A 47 -5.55 -14.18 -1.38
C ALA A 47 -4.51 -14.14 -2.50
N LYS A 48 -4.81 -14.76 -3.63
CA LYS A 48 -3.94 -14.84 -4.80
C LYS A 48 -4.39 -13.88 -5.89
N ALA A 49 -3.49 -13.07 -6.43
CA ALA A 49 -3.81 -12.18 -7.55
C ALA A 49 -3.87 -12.99 -8.86
N ILE A 50 -5.00 -12.97 -9.58
CA ILE A 50 -5.22 -13.87 -10.74
C ILE A 50 -5.12 -13.14 -12.08
N SER A 51 -6.00 -12.17 -12.31
CA SER A 51 -6.15 -11.51 -13.61
C SER A 51 -6.79 -10.13 -13.45
N TYR A 52 -6.81 -9.34 -14.52
CA TYR A 52 -7.66 -8.16 -14.57
C TYR A 52 -9.13 -8.57 -14.74
N GLU A 53 -10.00 -8.02 -13.90
CA GLU A 53 -11.44 -7.90 -14.17
C GLU A 53 -11.67 -6.74 -15.15
N LYS A 54 -10.97 -5.62 -14.90
CA LYS A 54 -10.96 -4.45 -15.75
C LYS A 54 -9.50 -4.05 -16.03
N PRO A 55 -9.02 -4.13 -17.28
CA PRO A 55 -7.67 -3.69 -17.60
C PRO A 55 -7.53 -2.16 -17.52
N PRO A 56 -6.30 -1.63 -17.41
CA PRO A 56 -6.08 -0.19 -17.43
C PRO A 56 -6.42 0.39 -18.80
N ALA A 57 -6.85 1.66 -18.84
CA ALA A 57 -7.23 2.34 -20.07
C ALA A 57 -6.03 2.54 -21.01
N GLU A 58 -4.84 2.73 -20.45
CA GLU A 58 -3.59 2.89 -21.18
C GLU A 58 -2.58 1.87 -20.65
N GLN A 59 -1.95 1.12 -21.55
CA GLN A 59 -0.95 0.12 -21.16
C GLN A 59 0.33 0.81 -20.67
N GLY A 60 0.83 0.38 -19.50
CA GLY A 60 2.06 0.90 -18.93
C GLY A 60 1.92 2.26 -18.22
N SER A 61 0.70 2.81 -18.12
CA SER A 61 0.43 3.94 -17.23
C SER A 61 0.19 3.42 -15.81
N TRP A 62 0.82 4.07 -14.84
CA TRP A 62 0.65 3.79 -13.42
C TRP A 62 0.22 5.11 -12.77
N TYR A 63 -0.92 5.11 -12.08
CA TYR A 63 -1.39 6.30 -11.39
C TYR A 63 -0.88 6.34 -9.94
N ASN A 64 -0.47 7.53 -9.51
CA ASN A 64 -0.18 7.85 -8.10
C ASN A 64 -1.47 8.04 -7.26
N GLY A 65 -2.63 7.82 -7.87
CA GLY A 65 -3.95 7.89 -7.22
C GLY A 65 -4.65 6.53 -7.25
N THR A 66 -5.99 6.55 -7.27
CA THR A 66 -6.78 5.33 -7.41
C THR A 66 -6.52 4.68 -8.77
N PRO A 67 -6.09 3.41 -8.81
CA PRO A 67 -5.91 2.69 -10.08
C PRO A 67 -7.21 2.64 -10.88
N ASP A 68 -7.10 2.84 -12.19
CA ASP A 68 -8.22 2.79 -13.14
C ASP A 68 -8.60 1.36 -13.58
N SER A 69 -7.75 0.40 -13.25
CA SER A 69 -7.93 -1.05 -13.42
C SER A 69 -8.43 -1.74 -12.15
N VAL A 70 -8.95 -2.96 -12.32
CA VAL A 70 -9.44 -3.83 -11.24
C VAL A 70 -8.89 -5.24 -11.43
N ILE A 71 -8.35 -5.81 -10.36
CA ILE A 71 -7.77 -7.16 -10.31
C ILE A 71 -8.73 -8.09 -9.56
N THR A 72 -8.87 -9.30 -10.10
CA THR A 72 -9.55 -10.44 -9.47
C THR A 72 -8.57 -11.18 -8.56
N PHE A 73 -8.94 -11.33 -7.29
CA PHE A 73 -8.24 -12.12 -6.29
C PHE A 73 -9.06 -13.37 -5.95
N GLU A 74 -8.38 -14.51 -5.90
CA GLU A 74 -8.92 -15.75 -5.36
C GLU A 74 -8.64 -15.81 -3.85
N LEU A 75 -9.69 -16.01 -3.05
CA LEU A 75 -9.57 -16.09 -1.60
C LEU A 75 -9.04 -17.47 -1.18
N GLU A 76 -7.88 -17.50 -0.54
CA GLU A 76 -7.24 -18.73 -0.04
C GLU A 76 -7.59 -19.00 1.44
N GLU A 77 -7.65 -17.94 2.25
CA GLU A 77 -7.89 -18.05 3.69
C GLU A 77 -8.44 -16.75 4.26
N GLN A 78 -9.45 -16.85 5.13
CA GLN A 78 -9.90 -15.75 5.99
C GLN A 78 -9.30 -15.91 7.39
N ILE A 79 -8.42 -14.99 7.78
CA ILE A 79 -7.63 -15.02 9.01
C ILE A 79 -8.35 -14.27 10.14
N LYS A 80 -8.96 -13.12 9.83
CA LYS A 80 -9.73 -12.28 10.76
C LYS A 80 -11.04 -11.84 10.12
N GLY A 81 -12.08 -11.68 10.95
CA GLY A 81 -13.38 -11.11 10.58
C GLY A 81 -14.47 -12.17 10.57
N ASN A 82 -15.70 -11.80 10.92
CA ASN A 82 -16.84 -12.72 10.98
C ASN A 82 -17.73 -12.63 9.74
N GLN A 83 -17.60 -11.57 8.95
CA GLN A 83 -18.36 -11.39 7.72
C GLN A 83 -17.78 -12.28 6.63
N ARG A 84 -18.65 -12.85 5.80
CA ARG A 84 -18.24 -13.59 4.61
C ARG A 84 -17.60 -12.63 3.60
N ILE A 85 -16.34 -12.90 3.25
CA ILE A 85 -15.63 -12.15 2.20
C ILE A 85 -16.07 -12.68 0.82
N PRO A 86 -16.28 -11.80 -0.18
CA PRO A 86 -16.51 -12.22 -1.56
C PRO A 86 -15.37 -13.10 -2.08
N ASN A 87 -15.72 -14.12 -2.87
CA ASN A 87 -14.76 -14.90 -3.64
C ASN A 87 -15.33 -15.10 -5.05
N PRO A 88 -14.77 -14.45 -6.09
CA PRO A 88 -13.55 -13.65 -6.05
C PRO A 88 -13.69 -12.31 -5.30
N LEU A 89 -12.56 -11.74 -4.88
CA LEU A 89 -12.43 -10.38 -4.35
C LEU A 89 -11.90 -9.46 -5.46
N TRP A 90 -12.47 -8.27 -5.61
CA TRP A 90 -12.04 -7.30 -6.62
C TRP A 90 -11.37 -6.10 -5.97
N ILE A 91 -10.12 -5.82 -6.36
CA ILE A 91 -9.33 -4.72 -5.81
C ILE A 91 -8.78 -3.87 -6.96
N ASN A 92 -8.91 -2.54 -6.89
CA ASN A 92 -8.27 -1.65 -7.84
C ASN A 92 -6.76 -1.88 -7.84
N GLY A 93 -6.08 -1.98 -8.97
CA GLY A 93 -4.63 -2.20 -8.97
C GLY A 93 -4.09 -2.63 -10.32
N TYR A 94 -2.78 -2.69 -10.42
CA TYR A 94 -2.05 -3.10 -11.62
C TYR A 94 -1.38 -4.46 -11.42
N LEU A 95 -1.51 -5.36 -12.38
CA LEU A 95 -0.70 -6.56 -12.43
C LEU A 95 0.74 -6.21 -12.81
N SER A 96 1.68 -6.93 -12.22
CA SER A 96 3.12 -6.82 -12.45
C SER A 96 3.73 -8.20 -12.68
N GLU A 97 4.83 -8.24 -13.40
CA GLU A 97 5.68 -9.45 -13.52
C GLU A 97 6.75 -9.53 -12.43
N HIS A 98 6.95 -8.43 -11.69
CA HIS A 98 8.00 -8.29 -10.70
C HIS A 98 7.48 -8.50 -9.29
N ASP A 99 8.29 -9.19 -8.47
CA ASP A 99 8.07 -9.24 -7.03
C ASP A 99 8.25 -7.86 -6.40
N ASP A 100 7.48 -7.59 -5.36
CA ASP A 100 7.58 -6.40 -4.53
C ASP A 100 7.46 -6.79 -3.06
N PHE A 101 8.39 -7.63 -2.61
CA PHE A 101 8.46 -8.00 -1.21
C PHE A 101 8.78 -6.77 -0.35
N ASN A 102 8.27 -6.77 0.88
CA ASN A 102 8.72 -5.79 1.85
C ASN A 102 10.21 -6.01 2.16
N ASP A 103 10.98 -4.92 2.14
CA ASP A 103 12.42 -4.92 2.40
C ASP A 103 12.77 -4.60 3.86
N ARG A 104 11.75 -4.45 4.73
CA ARG A 104 11.90 -4.26 6.17
C ARG A 104 11.86 -5.60 6.92
N PRO A 105 12.38 -5.69 8.15
CA PRO A 105 12.19 -6.87 8.98
C PRO A 105 10.73 -7.03 9.41
N SER A 106 10.25 -8.28 9.49
CA SER A 106 8.96 -8.60 10.10
C SER A 106 9.03 -8.45 11.64
N PRO A 107 8.00 -7.91 12.32
CA PRO A 107 6.74 -7.42 11.78
C PRO A 107 6.92 -6.14 10.97
N TYR A 108 6.36 -6.11 9.75
CA TYR A 108 6.49 -4.95 8.88
C TYR A 108 5.74 -3.76 9.50
N ASP A 109 6.38 -2.60 9.53
CA ASP A 109 5.86 -1.35 10.10
C ASP A 109 5.65 -0.26 9.02
N PHE A 110 5.83 -0.62 7.76
CA PHE A 110 5.80 0.30 6.64
C PHE A 110 5.41 -0.39 5.34
N VAL A 111 4.85 0.37 4.42
CA VAL A 111 4.47 -0.11 3.09
C VAL A 111 5.68 -0.69 2.32
N ARG A 112 5.44 -1.76 1.55
CA ARG A 112 6.40 -2.31 0.58
C ARG A 112 6.83 -1.29 -0.49
N PRO A 113 7.97 -1.52 -1.19
CA PRO A 113 8.61 -0.50 -2.02
C PRO A 113 7.72 0.25 -3.01
N ASN A 114 6.82 -0.40 -3.76
CA ASN A 114 5.97 0.32 -4.72
C ASN A 114 5.02 1.34 -4.09
N GLY A 115 4.66 1.18 -2.82
CA GLY A 115 3.82 2.16 -2.12
C GLY A 115 4.54 3.46 -1.75
N ARG A 116 5.87 3.53 -1.89
CA ARG A 116 6.69 4.67 -1.45
C ARG A 116 6.82 5.76 -2.51
N SER A 117 6.48 5.45 -3.76
CA SER A 117 6.72 6.31 -4.94
C SER A 117 5.59 7.29 -5.25
N GLY A 118 4.74 7.64 -4.28
CA GLY A 118 3.70 8.67 -4.41
C GLY A 118 2.27 8.19 -4.22
N SER A 119 1.99 6.89 -4.40
CA SER A 119 0.65 6.31 -4.15
C SER A 119 0.37 6.10 -2.66
N CYS A 120 1.41 6.02 -1.83
CA CYS A 120 1.39 5.81 -0.38
C CYS A 120 0.82 4.48 0.09
N ILE A 121 0.23 3.72 -0.83
CA ILE A 121 -0.14 2.33 -0.69
C ILE A 121 0.36 1.66 -1.97
N ALA A 122 0.90 0.45 -1.84
CA ALA A 122 1.33 -0.29 -3.01
C ALA A 122 0.08 -0.64 -3.85
N ASN A 123 0.05 -0.34 -5.13
CA ASN A 123 -1.11 -0.60 -5.99
C ASN A 123 -0.80 -1.59 -7.12
N THR A 124 0.33 -2.28 -7.00
CA THR A 124 0.87 -3.23 -7.97
C THR A 124 0.85 -4.63 -7.38
N TYR A 125 0.53 -5.65 -8.15
CA TYR A 125 0.40 -7.01 -7.65
C TYR A 125 1.02 -7.97 -8.63
N LYS A 126 2.01 -8.74 -8.19
CA LYS A 126 2.57 -9.80 -9.02
C LYS A 126 1.49 -10.83 -9.37
N GLN A 127 1.32 -11.10 -10.66
CA GLN A 127 0.34 -12.09 -11.10
C GLN A 127 0.70 -13.48 -10.54
N ASN A 128 -0.31 -14.21 -10.07
CA ASN A 128 -0.20 -15.52 -9.43
C ASN A 128 0.57 -15.56 -8.10
N ALA A 129 0.95 -14.41 -7.54
CA ALA A 129 1.51 -14.35 -6.19
C ALA A 129 0.41 -14.25 -5.13
N GLU A 130 0.73 -14.68 -3.92
CA GLU A 130 -0.14 -14.57 -2.76
C GLU A 130 0.12 -13.27 -2.00
N PHE A 131 -0.96 -12.72 -1.44
CA PHE A 131 -0.93 -11.48 -0.69
C PHE A 131 -1.65 -11.65 0.64
N LEU A 132 -1.11 -11.00 1.66
CA LEU A 132 -1.82 -10.78 2.92
C LEU A 132 -2.47 -9.41 2.86
N LEU A 133 -3.81 -9.41 2.85
CA LEU A 133 -4.63 -8.23 2.67
C LEU A 133 -5.35 -7.89 3.97
N PHE A 134 -5.13 -6.66 4.45
CA PHE A 134 -5.85 -6.06 5.56
C PHE A 134 -6.98 -5.21 4.98
N LEU A 135 -8.22 -5.64 5.15
CA LEU A 135 -9.39 -5.05 4.50
C LEU A 135 -10.19 -4.17 5.46
N ASP A 136 -10.73 -3.07 4.94
CA ASP A 136 -11.76 -2.28 5.61
C ASP A 136 -13.18 -2.89 5.45
N ASP A 137 -14.20 -2.14 5.89
CA ASP A 137 -15.61 -2.53 5.80
C ASP A 137 -16.16 -2.58 4.37
N LYS A 138 -15.43 -2.01 3.40
CA LYS A 138 -15.72 -2.03 1.96
C LYS A 138 -14.89 -3.07 1.22
N PHE A 139 -14.14 -3.90 1.94
CA PHE A 139 -13.27 -4.93 1.40
C PHE A 139 -12.15 -4.41 0.49
N THR A 140 -11.64 -3.21 0.78
CA THR A 140 -10.43 -2.68 0.12
C THR A 140 -9.25 -2.61 1.09
N PRO A 141 -8.01 -2.82 0.64
CA PRO A 141 -6.82 -2.54 1.45
C PRO A 141 -6.45 -1.05 1.48
N TYR A 142 -7.14 -0.19 0.74
CA TYR A 142 -6.77 1.22 0.55
C TYR A 142 -7.27 2.16 1.66
N TRP A 143 -6.97 1.84 2.92
CA TRP A 143 -7.51 2.57 4.08
C TRP A 143 -6.46 3.12 5.06
N ASP A 144 -5.20 2.69 5.01
CA ASP A 144 -4.15 3.19 5.92
C ASP A 144 -2.83 3.44 5.19
N ALA A 145 -2.58 4.72 4.85
CA ALA A 145 -1.44 5.13 4.05
C ALA A 145 -0.10 4.85 4.75
N LEU A 146 0.88 4.42 3.97
CA LEU A 146 2.25 4.07 4.37
C LEU A 146 2.36 2.88 5.34
N THR A 147 1.31 2.07 5.45
CA THR A 147 1.29 0.85 6.26
C THR A 147 1.24 -0.42 5.38
N PRO A 148 1.59 -1.59 5.92
CA PRO A 148 1.67 -2.84 5.15
C PRO A 148 0.30 -3.53 4.98
N VAL A 149 -0.65 -2.86 4.34
CA VAL A 149 -2.04 -3.31 4.16
C VAL A 149 -2.23 -4.39 3.09
N ASN A 150 -1.27 -4.58 2.19
CA ASN A 150 -1.40 -5.50 1.05
C ASN A 150 -0.04 -6.08 0.62
N GLU A 151 0.55 -6.83 1.54
CA GLU A 151 1.90 -7.36 1.42
C GLU A 151 1.95 -8.61 0.56
N GLN A 152 2.92 -8.66 -0.36
CA GLN A 152 3.23 -9.88 -1.09
C GLN A 152 3.90 -10.89 -0.15
N LEU A 153 3.42 -12.13 -0.16
CA LEU A 153 3.98 -13.22 0.64
C LEU A 153 5.06 -13.98 -0.13
N HIS A 154 6.08 -14.44 0.58
CA HIS A 154 7.06 -15.37 0.02
C HIS A 154 6.43 -16.75 -0.20
N SER A 155 6.90 -17.47 -1.23
CA SER A 155 6.47 -18.85 -1.49
C SER A 155 7.49 -19.84 -0.90
N PRO A 156 7.04 -20.89 -0.17
CA PRO A 156 5.66 -21.18 0.20
C PRO A 156 5.13 -20.23 1.28
N SER A 157 3.87 -19.79 1.16
CA SER A 157 3.28 -18.81 2.08
C SER A 157 3.20 -19.29 3.53
N SER A 158 3.19 -20.60 3.77
CA SER A 158 3.16 -21.19 5.12
C SER A 158 4.37 -20.78 5.97
N ASP A 159 5.48 -20.45 5.32
CA ASP A 159 6.77 -20.19 5.95
C ASP A 159 7.06 -18.68 6.03
N ASP A 160 6.17 -17.85 5.48
CA ASP A 160 6.30 -16.40 5.52
C ASP A 160 6.15 -15.88 6.96
N GLN A 161 7.20 -15.23 7.46
CA GLN A 161 7.28 -14.76 8.84
C GLN A 161 6.22 -13.70 9.16
N TRP A 162 5.82 -12.88 8.19
CA TRP A 162 4.78 -11.88 8.38
C TRP A 162 3.42 -12.55 8.53
N LEU A 163 3.09 -13.52 7.68
CA LEU A 163 1.85 -14.29 7.80
C LEU A 163 1.77 -15.01 9.15
N GLN A 164 2.83 -15.69 9.58
CA GLN A 164 2.87 -16.41 10.85
C GLN A 164 2.66 -15.47 12.04
N TRP A 165 3.34 -14.31 12.04
CA TRP A 165 3.20 -13.31 13.09
C TRP A 165 1.76 -12.76 13.17
N VAL A 166 1.15 -12.41 12.02
CA VAL A 166 -0.23 -11.90 11.97
C VAL A 166 -1.22 -12.93 12.50
N LYS A 167 -1.11 -14.21 12.11
CA LYS A 167 -1.96 -15.29 12.63
C LYS A 167 -1.83 -15.44 14.14
N ALA A 168 -0.61 -15.39 14.67
CA ALA A 168 -0.36 -15.48 16.11
C ALA A 168 -1.03 -14.32 16.88
N GLN A 169 -0.95 -13.09 16.35
CA GLN A 169 -1.57 -11.91 16.96
C GLN A 169 -3.10 -11.97 16.95
N VAL A 170 -3.71 -12.42 15.83
CA VAL A 170 -5.16 -12.61 15.73
C VAL A 170 -5.64 -13.68 16.72
N ALA A 171 -4.92 -14.80 16.83
CA ALA A 171 -5.23 -15.87 17.78
C ALA A 171 -5.13 -15.39 19.24
N SER A 172 -4.07 -14.64 19.59
CA SER A 172 -3.90 -14.04 20.91
C SER A 172 -5.05 -13.11 21.28
N SER A 173 -5.46 -12.24 20.33
CA SER A 173 -6.58 -11.31 20.49
C SER A 173 -7.95 -11.98 20.57
N ALA A 174 -8.11 -13.18 20.01
CA ALA A 174 -9.31 -13.98 20.17
C ALA A 174 -9.34 -14.66 21.55
N SER A 175 -8.21 -15.18 22.02
CA SER A 175 -8.09 -15.81 23.34
C SER A 175 -8.36 -14.82 24.49
N SER A 176 -7.85 -13.59 24.40
CA SER A 176 -8.08 -12.56 25.41
C SER A 176 -9.55 -12.16 25.54
N ARG A 177 -10.30 -12.12 24.42
CA ARG A 177 -11.74 -11.82 24.40
C ARG A 177 -12.60 -12.94 25.01
N LEU A 178 -12.11 -14.18 25.02
CA LEU A 178 -12.85 -15.34 25.52
C LEU A 178 -12.62 -15.61 27.02
N ARG A 179 -11.71 -14.89 27.70
CA ARG A 179 -11.52 -15.04 29.15
C ARG A 179 -12.56 -14.21 29.90
N PRO A 180 -13.47 -14.81 30.68
CA PRO A 180 -14.32 -14.06 31.59
C PRO A 180 -13.45 -13.42 32.67
N PHE A 181 -13.67 -12.14 32.96
CA PHE A 181 -13.13 -11.52 34.18
C PHE A 181 -13.81 -12.17 35.38
N PHE A 182 -13.18 -13.17 35.98
CA PHE A 182 -13.53 -13.63 37.32
C PHE A 182 -12.84 -12.69 38.32
N TYR A 183 -13.62 -11.81 38.94
CA TYR A 183 -13.29 -11.13 40.19
C TYR A 183 -14.02 -11.83 41.33
#